data_AF-B0WIE2-F1
#
_entry.id   AF-B0WIE2-F1
#
_cell.length_a   1.000
_cell.length_b   1.000
_cell.length_c   1.000
_cell.angle_alpha   90.00
_cell.angle_beta   90.00
_cell.angle_gamma   90.00
#
_symmetry.space_group_name_H-M   'P 1'
#
loop_
_entity.id
_entity.type
_entity.pdbx_description
1 polymer ?
#
loop_
_entity_poly.entity_id
_entity_poly.type
_entity_poly.pdbx_seq_one_letter_code
_entity_poly.pdbx_strand_id
1 'polypeptide(L)'
;MPFIAAFVLAAALISTSSAFPQKKPEPDKNSTLGISSRAGFPNSYQRYFVYNDEELTFIDACQKCRAHGLRLASVHSALDVVKLGAALAQEDINQRGPWWIAGTDTGMSGSFELITGNQRLGARSGYTNFGPGEPNNLGGDEHCMEVGGGPWGTLWNDAVCDQKKRYICELDSSLKTF
;
A
#
# COMPACT_ATOMS: atom_id res chain seq x y z
N MET A 1 -46.92 40.10 40.41
CA MET A 1 -47.27 39.53 39.08
C MET A 1 -47.32 40.70 38.11
N PRO A 2 -46.71 40.72 36.91
CA PRO A 2 -46.00 39.67 36.12
C PRO A 2 -44.55 40.10 35.70
N PHE A 3 -43.58 39.17 35.59
CA PHE A 3 -42.92 38.59 34.38
C PHE A 3 -41.86 39.42 33.61
N ILE A 4 -40.75 38.71 33.25
CA ILE A 4 -39.76 38.93 32.16
C ILE A 4 -38.59 39.87 32.50
N ALA A 5 -37.30 39.61 32.23
CA ALA A 5 -36.55 38.49 31.65
C ALA A 5 -35.09 38.56 32.16
N ALA A 6 -34.47 37.40 32.38
CA ALA A 6 -33.03 37.30 32.59
C ALA A 6 -32.30 37.39 31.24
N PHE A 7 -31.52 38.45 31.03
CA PHE A 7 -30.57 38.53 29.91
C PHE A 7 -29.24 37.92 30.35
N VAL A 8 -28.99 36.68 29.91
CA VAL A 8 -27.66 36.07 29.97
C VAL A 8 -26.85 36.64 28.80
N LEU A 9 -25.88 37.49 29.10
CA LEU A 9 -24.88 37.95 28.13
C LEU A 9 -23.90 36.79 27.88
N ALA A 10 -24.12 36.03 26.82
CA ALA A 10 -23.13 35.11 26.28
C ALA A 10 -22.11 35.91 25.45
N ALA A 11 -20.87 36.00 25.94
CA ALA A 11 -19.76 36.51 25.15
C ALA A 11 -19.32 35.43 24.15
N ALA A 12 -19.63 35.62 22.86
CA ALA A 12 -19.10 34.80 21.79
C ALA A 12 -17.65 35.21 21.49
N LEU A 13 -16.69 34.35 21.84
CA LEU A 13 -15.31 34.46 21.36
C LEU A 13 -15.25 33.96 19.92
N ILE A 14 -15.16 34.88 18.97
CA ILE A 14 -14.90 34.56 17.56
C ILE A 14 -13.42 34.20 17.44
N SER A 15 -13.11 32.90 17.44
CA SER A 15 -11.78 32.41 17.03
C SER A 15 -11.67 32.53 15.52
N THR A 16 -11.07 33.61 15.03
CA THR A 16 -10.70 33.73 13.62
C THR A 16 -9.52 32.79 13.35
N SER A 17 -9.79 31.57 12.86
CA SER A 17 -8.74 30.71 12.32
C SER A 17 -8.30 31.28 10.97
N SER A 18 -7.25 32.10 10.96
CA SER A 18 -6.55 32.44 9.73
C SER A 18 -5.91 31.18 9.19
N ALA A 19 -6.51 30.59 8.16
CA ALA A 19 -5.91 29.51 7.37
C ALA A 19 -4.67 30.06 6.68
N PHE A 20 -3.50 29.88 7.30
CA PHE A 20 -2.23 30.06 6.62
C PHE A 20 -2.11 28.96 5.56
N PRO A 21 -1.94 29.28 4.27
CA PRO A 21 -1.63 28.28 3.27
C PRO A 21 -0.26 27.67 3.62
N GLN A 22 -0.26 26.46 4.16
CA GLN A 22 0.98 25.70 4.31
C GLN A 22 1.46 25.33 2.92
N LYS A 23 2.45 26.07 2.41
CA LYS A 23 3.17 25.70 1.21
C LYS A 23 3.82 24.34 1.48
N LYS A 24 3.37 23.30 0.78
CA LYS A 24 3.96 21.96 0.81
C LYS A 24 5.48 22.10 0.65
N PRO A 25 6.30 21.59 1.58
CA PRO A 25 7.75 21.69 1.46
C PRO A 25 8.19 21.02 0.15
N GLU A 26 8.88 21.79 -0.70
CA GLU A 26 9.47 21.29 -1.94
C GLU A 26 10.59 20.31 -1.53
N PRO A 27 10.65 19.09 -2.10
CA PRO A 27 11.65 18.11 -1.71
C PRO A 27 13.06 18.69 -1.91
N ASP A 28 13.91 18.56 -0.88
CA ASP A 28 15.29 19.03 -0.93
C ASP A 28 16.02 18.37 -2.12
N LYS A 29 16.46 19.23 -3.04
CA LYS A 29 17.13 18.87 -4.31
C LYS A 29 18.46 18.16 -4.08
N ASN A 30 19.03 18.26 -2.87
CA ASN A 30 20.26 17.61 -2.46
C ASN A 30 20.05 16.39 -1.58
N SER A 31 18.79 16.03 -1.27
CA SER A 31 18.49 14.76 -0.62
C SER A 31 18.85 13.60 -1.56
N THR A 32 19.31 12.48 -1.01
CA THR A 32 19.63 11.30 -1.81
C THR A 32 18.43 10.79 -2.62
N LEU A 33 17.21 11.07 -2.14
CA LEU A 33 15.97 10.82 -2.87
C LEU A 33 15.78 11.75 -4.07
N GLY A 34 16.06 13.06 -3.91
CA GLY A 34 16.03 14.04 -4.99
C GLY A 34 17.10 13.79 -6.06
N ILE A 35 18.27 13.32 -5.66
CA ILE A 35 19.35 12.92 -6.58
C ILE A 35 18.98 11.62 -7.31
N SER A 36 18.45 10.62 -6.57
CA SER A 36 18.06 9.33 -7.15
C SER A 36 16.88 9.45 -8.12
N SER A 37 15.86 10.25 -7.78
CA SER A 37 14.73 10.51 -8.68
C SER A 37 15.17 11.26 -9.95
N ARG A 38 16.07 12.25 -9.83
CA ARG A 38 16.61 13.01 -10.96
C ARG A 38 17.56 12.21 -11.84
N ALA A 39 18.23 11.22 -11.26
CA ALA A 39 19.06 10.25 -11.98
C ALA A 39 18.26 9.09 -12.61
N GLY A 40 16.93 9.08 -12.48
CA GLY A 40 16.06 8.04 -13.05
C GLY A 40 15.93 6.77 -12.21
N PHE A 41 16.27 6.82 -10.92
CA PHE A 41 16.16 5.72 -9.96
C PHE A 41 15.18 6.00 -8.80
N PRO A 42 13.92 6.41 -9.07
CA PRO A 42 12.97 6.80 -8.02
C PRO A 42 12.75 5.73 -6.95
N ASN A 43 12.97 4.45 -7.28
CA ASN A 43 12.73 3.31 -6.39
C ASN A 43 14.01 2.77 -5.72
N SER A 44 15.16 3.45 -5.76
CA SER A 44 16.43 2.90 -5.23
C SER A 44 16.36 2.47 -3.75
N TYR A 45 15.47 3.07 -2.97
CA TYR A 45 15.28 2.79 -1.54
C TYR A 45 14.12 1.83 -1.23
N GLN A 46 13.40 1.34 -2.23
CA GLN A 46 12.31 0.38 -2.03
C GLN A 46 12.84 -0.85 -1.32
N ARG A 47 12.20 -1.22 -0.20
CA ARG A 47 12.57 -2.37 0.62
C ARG A 47 11.30 -3.09 1.04
N TYR A 48 11.33 -4.41 0.92
CA TYR A 48 10.24 -5.30 1.32
C TYR A 48 10.58 -5.98 2.63
N PHE A 49 9.56 -6.17 3.47
CA PHE A 49 9.61 -6.84 4.76
C PHE A 49 8.58 -7.96 4.74
N VAL A 50 9.02 -9.20 4.90
CA VAL A 50 8.17 -10.39 4.84
C VAL A 50 7.75 -10.74 6.27
N TYR A 51 6.45 -10.91 6.49
CA TYR A 51 5.89 -11.29 7.80
C TYR A 51 5.28 -12.68 7.68
N ASN A 52 5.87 -13.64 8.39
CA ASN A 52 5.55 -15.07 8.30
C ASN A 52 4.92 -15.65 9.58
N ASP A 53 4.94 -14.89 10.67
CA ASP A 53 4.50 -15.28 12.01
C ASP A 53 2.99 -15.09 12.26
N GLU A 54 2.29 -14.44 11.33
CA GLU A 54 0.87 -14.11 11.45
C GLU A 54 0.18 -14.21 10.08
N GLU A 55 -1.05 -14.74 10.07
CA GLU A 55 -1.91 -14.81 8.89
C GLU A 55 -3.15 -13.93 9.06
N LEU A 56 -3.35 -13.02 8.12
CA LEU A 56 -4.36 -11.97 8.15
C LEU A 56 -5.19 -11.96 6.87
N THR A 57 -6.41 -11.41 6.95
CA THR A 57 -7.17 -11.06 5.74
C THR A 57 -6.44 -9.95 4.98
N PHE A 58 -6.77 -9.73 3.71
CA PHE A 58 -6.12 -8.70 2.91
C PHE A 58 -6.21 -7.30 3.55
N ILE A 59 -7.39 -6.93 4.06
CA ILE A 59 -7.61 -5.63 4.71
C ILE A 59 -6.86 -5.54 6.05
N ASP A 60 -6.87 -6.61 6.85
CA ASP A 60 -6.12 -6.63 8.11
C ASP A 60 -4.61 -6.52 7.86
N ALA A 61 -4.07 -7.19 6.84
CA ALA A 61 -2.67 -7.06 6.44
C ALA A 61 -2.33 -5.62 6.01
N CYS A 62 -3.22 -4.96 5.27
CA CYS A 62 -3.06 -3.55 4.92
C CYS A 62 -2.98 -2.65 6.17
N GLN A 63 -3.88 -2.86 7.13
CA GLN A 63 -3.88 -2.13 8.40
C GLN A 63 -2.63 -2.44 9.24
N LYS A 64 -2.19 -3.70 9.26
CA LYS A 64 -1.01 -4.14 10.03
C LYS A 64 0.27 -3.50 9.50
N CYS A 65 0.46 -3.46 8.17
CA CYS A 65 1.58 -2.71 7.59
C CYS A 65 1.54 -1.23 7.97
N ARG A 66 0.37 -0.58 7.91
CA ARG A 66 0.21 0.82 8.33
C ARG A 66 0.55 1.03 9.81
N ALA A 67 0.18 0.10 10.68
CA ALA A 67 0.52 0.15 12.11
C ALA A 67 2.03 0.07 12.35
N HIS A 68 2.80 -0.54 11.44
CA HIS A 68 4.27 -0.54 11.45
C HIS A 68 4.90 0.71 10.81
N GLY A 69 4.12 1.69 10.36
CA GLY A 69 4.62 2.83 9.57
C GLY A 69 5.07 2.44 8.16
N LEU A 70 4.55 1.33 7.66
CA LEU A 70 4.82 0.76 6.34
C LEU A 70 3.53 0.78 5.49
N ARG A 71 3.63 0.32 4.25
CA ARG A 71 2.46 0.05 3.40
C ARG A 71 2.45 -1.42 3.01
N LEU A 72 1.29 -1.96 2.64
CA LEU A 72 1.25 -3.25 1.97
C LEU A 72 2.05 -3.14 0.65
N ALA A 73 2.83 -4.16 0.32
CA ALA A 73 3.83 -4.08 -0.73
C ALA A 73 3.24 -3.85 -2.12
N SER A 74 3.78 -2.88 -2.86
CA SER A 74 3.39 -2.57 -4.23
C SER A 74 4.57 -2.81 -5.17
N VAL A 75 4.36 -3.67 -6.16
CA VAL A 75 5.41 -4.05 -7.12
C VAL A 75 5.20 -3.31 -8.43
N HIS A 76 6.02 -2.30 -8.70
CA HIS A 76 5.82 -1.37 -9.82
C HIS A 76 6.70 -1.64 -11.04
N SER A 77 7.65 -2.57 -10.95
CA SER A 77 8.66 -2.78 -11.99
C SER A 77 9.37 -4.13 -11.89
N ALA A 78 10.11 -4.49 -12.93
CA ALA A 78 11.00 -5.65 -12.90
C ALA A 78 12.11 -5.52 -11.83
N LEU A 79 12.56 -4.29 -11.53
CA LEU A 79 13.51 -4.06 -10.43
C LEU A 79 12.88 -4.38 -9.07
N ASP A 80 11.60 -4.04 -8.90
CA ASP A 80 10.85 -4.36 -7.70
C ASP A 80 10.67 -5.87 -7.55
N VAL A 81 10.45 -6.60 -8.65
CA VAL A 81 10.43 -8.07 -8.65
C VAL A 81 11.76 -8.66 -8.17
N VAL A 82 12.90 -8.12 -8.62
CA VAL A 82 14.22 -8.59 -8.15
C VAL A 82 14.39 -8.35 -6.66
N LYS A 83 14.00 -7.17 -6.16
CA LYS A 83 14.08 -6.83 -4.73
C LYS A 83 13.14 -7.66 -3.87
N LEU A 84 11.92 -7.91 -4.35
CA LEU A 84 10.96 -8.77 -3.70
C LEU A 84 11.50 -10.20 -3.62
N GLY A 85 12.03 -10.74 -4.73
CA GLY A 85 12.67 -12.05 -4.74
C GLY A 85 13.85 -12.15 -3.77
N ALA A 86 14.68 -11.10 -3.67
CA ALA A 86 15.77 -11.05 -2.71
C ALA A 86 15.29 -11.03 -1.25
N ALA A 87 14.18 -10.35 -0.95
CA ALA A 87 13.57 -10.37 0.37
C ALA A 87 13.00 -11.76 0.70
N LEU A 88 12.28 -12.38 -0.24
CA LEU A 88 11.74 -13.73 -0.08
C LEU A 88 12.83 -14.79 0.10
N ALA A 89 13.99 -14.64 -0.56
CA ALA A 89 15.10 -15.57 -0.45
C ALA A 89 15.84 -15.52 0.91
N GLN A 90 15.61 -14.47 1.71
CA GLN A 90 16.16 -14.37 3.07
C GLN A 90 15.30 -15.16 4.09
N GLU A 91 14.08 -15.54 3.69
CA GLU A 91 13.15 -16.28 4.54
C GLU A 91 13.38 -17.81 4.45
N ASP A 92 12.85 -18.55 5.43
CA ASP A 92 12.96 -20.01 5.47
C ASP A 92 12.30 -20.65 4.23
N ILE A 93 13.06 -21.50 3.52
CA ILE A 93 12.61 -22.25 2.34
C ILE A 93 11.39 -23.14 2.59
N ASN A 94 11.12 -23.48 3.85
CA ASN A 94 9.96 -24.30 4.25
C ASN A 94 8.69 -23.48 4.45
N GLN A 95 8.78 -22.16 4.38
CA GLN A 95 7.72 -21.20 4.65
C GLN A 95 7.29 -20.47 3.37
N ARG A 96 7.08 -21.22 2.29
CA ARG A 96 6.72 -20.68 0.98
C ARG A 96 5.24 -20.30 0.88
N GLY A 97 4.94 -19.05 1.23
CA GLY A 97 3.74 -18.32 0.79
C GLY A 97 2.40 -19.04 0.94
N PRO A 98 1.34 -18.53 0.29
CA PRO A 98 1.30 -17.25 -0.41
C PRO A 98 1.33 -16.04 0.55
N TRP A 99 1.70 -14.87 0.03
CA TRP A 99 1.68 -13.60 0.78
C TRP A 99 0.81 -12.54 0.12
N TRP A 100 0.05 -11.79 0.91
CA TRP A 100 -0.65 -10.60 0.45
C TRP A 100 0.31 -9.49 0.00
N ILE A 101 -0.02 -8.89 -1.16
CA ILE A 101 0.56 -7.67 -1.70
C ILE A 101 -0.56 -6.70 -2.07
N ALA A 102 -0.26 -5.43 -2.33
CA ALA A 102 -1.22 -4.34 -2.40
C ALA A 102 -2.07 -4.27 -3.67
N GLY A 103 -2.32 -5.38 -4.37
CA GLY A 103 -3.18 -5.42 -5.54
C GLY A 103 -4.63 -5.76 -5.17
N THR A 104 -5.60 -5.07 -5.76
CA THR A 104 -7.03 -5.40 -5.63
C THR A 104 -7.81 -4.88 -6.84
N ASP A 105 -8.92 -5.52 -7.18
CA ASP A 105 -9.91 -5.03 -8.14
C ASP A 105 -11.30 -4.82 -7.51
N THR A 106 -11.40 -4.79 -6.17
CA THR A 106 -12.65 -4.59 -5.41
C THR A 106 -13.46 -3.37 -5.84
N GLY A 107 -12.81 -2.32 -6.34
CA GLY A 107 -13.49 -1.13 -6.86
C GLY A 107 -14.16 -1.34 -8.23
N MET A 108 -13.63 -2.22 -9.06
CA MET A 108 -14.17 -2.58 -10.38
C MET A 108 -13.54 -3.89 -10.84
N SER A 109 -14.32 -4.98 -10.80
CA SER A 109 -13.83 -6.31 -11.15
C SER A 109 -13.19 -6.35 -12.54
N GLY A 110 -12.05 -7.02 -12.64
CA GLY A 110 -11.20 -7.09 -13.83
C GLY A 110 -10.29 -5.88 -14.02
N SER A 111 -10.31 -4.90 -13.11
CA SER A 111 -9.48 -3.69 -13.17
C SER A 111 -8.62 -3.53 -11.93
N PHE A 112 -7.61 -4.40 -11.81
CA PHE A 112 -6.68 -4.37 -10.69
C PHE A 112 -5.92 -3.04 -10.57
N GLU A 113 -5.72 -2.60 -9.33
CA GLU A 113 -4.91 -1.47 -8.96
C GLU A 113 -4.05 -1.77 -7.73
N LEU A 114 -2.93 -1.07 -7.62
CA LEU A 114 -2.10 -1.05 -6.43
C LEU A 114 -2.68 0.00 -5.46
N ILE A 115 -3.43 -0.47 -4.46
CA ILE A 115 -4.20 0.37 -3.52
C ILE A 115 -3.31 1.34 -2.74
N THR A 116 -2.05 0.98 -2.46
CA THR A 116 -1.17 1.85 -1.66
C THR A 116 -0.62 3.05 -2.44
N GLY A 117 -0.75 3.05 -3.78
CA GLY A 117 -0.32 4.14 -4.65
C GLY A 117 -1.39 4.66 -5.63
N ASN A 118 -2.62 4.13 -5.56
CA ASN A 118 -3.71 4.42 -6.50
C ASN A 118 -3.31 4.23 -7.98
N GLN A 119 -2.57 3.15 -8.27
CA GLN A 119 -2.00 2.90 -9.59
C GLN A 119 -2.72 1.72 -10.27
N ARG A 120 -3.47 1.98 -11.34
CA ARG A 120 -4.07 0.93 -12.16
C ARG A 120 -3.03 0.12 -12.92
N LEU A 121 -3.25 -1.19 -12.97
CA LEU A 121 -2.41 -2.15 -13.67
C LEU A 121 -2.80 -2.28 -15.16
N GLY A 122 -1.87 -2.75 -15.99
CA GLY A 122 -2.12 -3.11 -17.39
C GLY A 122 -1.76 -2.07 -18.45
N ALA A 123 -2.19 -2.35 -19.68
CA ALA A 123 -1.59 -1.97 -20.97
C ALA A 123 -1.37 -0.48 -21.27
N ARG A 124 -1.83 0.44 -20.42
CA ARG A 124 -1.64 1.89 -20.62
C ARG A 124 -0.88 2.59 -19.49
N SER A 125 -0.65 1.95 -18.34
CA SER A 125 -0.11 2.67 -17.18
C SER A 125 0.59 1.85 -16.11
N GLY A 126 0.54 0.51 -16.11
CA GLY A 126 1.03 -0.28 -14.97
C GLY A 126 1.82 -1.52 -15.36
N TYR A 127 2.87 -1.79 -14.58
CA TYR A 127 3.62 -3.06 -14.62
C TYR A 127 2.73 -4.21 -14.13
N THR A 128 2.87 -5.38 -14.75
CA THR A 128 2.15 -6.59 -14.34
C THR A 128 3.10 -7.77 -14.23
N ASN A 129 2.89 -8.62 -13.22
CA ASN A 129 3.64 -9.87 -13.04
C ASN A 129 2.71 -11.04 -12.66
N PHE A 130 1.47 -11.02 -13.16
CA PHE A 130 0.55 -12.14 -13.00
C PHE A 130 1.14 -13.44 -13.56
N GLY A 131 0.88 -14.55 -12.87
CA GLY A 131 1.25 -15.88 -13.34
C GLY A 131 0.52 -16.28 -14.62
N PRO A 132 0.97 -17.34 -15.30
CA PRO A 132 0.27 -17.87 -16.46
C PRO A 132 -1.17 -18.27 -16.10
N GLY A 133 -2.15 -17.66 -16.75
CA GLY A 133 -3.58 -17.91 -16.50
C GLY A 133 -4.23 -16.92 -15.54
N GLU A 134 -3.44 -16.08 -14.86
CA GLU A 134 -3.94 -15.11 -13.87
C GLU A 134 -4.07 -13.69 -14.43
N PRO A 135 -4.97 -12.86 -13.85
CA PRO A 135 -5.96 -13.22 -12.85
C PRO A 135 -7.12 -14.04 -13.44
N ASN A 136 -7.57 -15.08 -12.75
CA ASN A 136 -8.58 -16.02 -13.27
C ASN A 136 -9.97 -15.87 -12.62
N ASN A 137 -10.06 -15.13 -11.51
CA ASN A 137 -11.26 -14.92 -10.72
C ASN A 137 -12.02 -16.21 -10.37
N LEU A 138 -11.34 -17.18 -9.75
CA LEU A 138 -11.89 -18.50 -9.48
C LEU A 138 -13.14 -18.41 -8.60
N GLY A 139 -14.25 -18.98 -9.06
CA GLY A 139 -15.52 -18.90 -8.35
C GLY A 139 -16.15 -17.50 -8.31
N GLY A 140 -15.54 -16.51 -8.96
CA GLY A 140 -16.06 -15.15 -9.08
C GLY A 140 -15.86 -14.26 -7.85
N ASP A 141 -14.93 -14.60 -6.94
CA ASP A 141 -14.73 -13.90 -5.66
C ASP A 141 -13.24 -13.63 -5.32
N GLU A 142 -12.35 -13.66 -6.33
CA GLU A 142 -10.92 -13.43 -6.12
C GLU A 142 -10.53 -11.98 -6.44
N HIS A 143 -10.66 -11.12 -5.44
CA HIS A 143 -10.51 -9.66 -5.61
C HIS A 143 -9.26 -9.04 -4.98
N CYS A 144 -8.37 -9.88 -4.44
CA CYS A 144 -7.17 -9.45 -3.72
C CYS A 144 -5.93 -10.18 -4.23
N MET A 145 -4.79 -9.49 -4.28
CA MET A 145 -3.59 -10.02 -4.94
C MET A 145 -2.61 -10.62 -3.94
N GLU A 146 -2.13 -11.82 -4.25
CA GLU A 146 -1.07 -12.50 -3.53
C GLU A 146 0.14 -12.79 -4.41
N VAL A 147 1.26 -13.16 -3.79
CA VAL A 147 2.49 -13.60 -4.44
C VAL A 147 3.01 -14.88 -3.81
N GLY A 148 3.74 -15.69 -4.58
CA GLY A 148 4.52 -16.81 -4.06
C GLY A 148 3.70 -18.04 -3.65
N GLY A 149 2.50 -18.21 -4.18
CA GLY A 149 1.78 -19.48 -4.12
C GLY A 149 2.55 -20.59 -4.84
N GLY A 150 2.82 -21.73 -4.18
CA GLY A 150 3.44 -22.90 -4.81
C GLY A 150 4.82 -22.62 -5.46
N PRO A 151 5.09 -23.10 -6.69
CA PRO A 151 6.39 -22.92 -7.36
C PRO A 151 6.54 -21.54 -8.04
N TRP A 152 5.59 -20.61 -7.85
CA TRP A 152 5.47 -19.42 -8.69
C TRP A 152 6.32 -18.21 -8.26
N GLY A 153 7.07 -18.31 -7.16
CA GLY A 153 8.09 -17.33 -6.78
C GLY A 153 7.54 -15.92 -6.59
N THR A 154 7.83 -15.01 -7.51
CA THR A 154 7.38 -13.60 -7.46
C THR A 154 6.16 -13.31 -8.34
N LEU A 155 5.60 -14.32 -9.01
CA LEU A 155 4.41 -14.17 -9.84
C LEU A 155 3.16 -13.96 -8.97
N TRP A 156 2.24 -13.16 -9.48
CA TRP A 156 1.03 -12.76 -8.77
C TRP A 156 -0.14 -13.67 -9.13
N ASN A 157 -1.03 -13.82 -8.16
CA ASN A 157 -2.31 -14.51 -8.28
C ASN A 157 -3.39 -13.62 -7.65
N ASP A 158 -4.62 -13.67 -8.16
CA ASP A 158 -5.78 -13.17 -7.45
C ASP A 158 -6.32 -14.25 -6.50
N ALA A 159 -6.84 -13.83 -5.35
CA ALA A 159 -7.34 -14.71 -4.31
C ALA A 159 -8.48 -14.04 -3.54
N VAL A 160 -9.29 -14.87 -2.88
CA VAL A 160 -10.41 -14.41 -2.04
C VAL A 160 -9.86 -13.61 -0.86
N CYS A 161 -10.28 -12.35 -0.74
CA CYS A 161 -9.74 -11.35 0.19
C CYS A 161 -9.81 -11.76 1.67
N ASP A 162 -10.82 -12.55 2.04
CA ASP A 162 -11.07 -13.00 3.42
C ASP A 162 -10.22 -14.20 3.83
N GLN A 163 -9.46 -14.79 2.91
CA GLN A 163 -8.49 -15.83 3.26
C GLN A 163 -7.40 -15.24 4.16
N LYS A 164 -7.03 -15.98 5.20
CA LYS A 164 -5.91 -15.61 6.06
C LYS A 164 -4.61 -16.04 5.40
N LYS A 165 -3.73 -15.08 5.15
CA LYS A 165 -2.42 -15.32 4.56
C LYS A 165 -1.38 -14.45 5.23
N ARG A 166 -0.13 -14.86 5.07
CA ARG A 166 1.03 -14.04 5.39
C ARG A 166 1.05 -12.79 4.52
N TYR A 167 1.89 -11.81 4.84
CA TYR A 167 1.87 -10.54 4.13
C TYR A 167 3.25 -9.93 3.97
N ILE A 168 3.39 -9.08 2.96
CA ILE A 168 4.62 -8.35 2.70
C ILE A 168 4.32 -6.87 2.82
N CYS A 169 5.04 -6.21 3.71
CA CYS A 169 5.03 -4.76 3.81
C CYS A 169 6.19 -4.16 3.03
N GLU A 170 6.09 -2.89 2.73
CA GLU A 170 7.13 -2.12 2.10
C GLU A 170 7.37 -0.80 2.83
N LEU A 171 8.59 -0.29 2.72
CA LEU A 171 8.90 1.04 3.23
C LEU A 171 8.04 2.09 2.53
N ASP A 172 7.30 2.86 3.33
CA ASP A 172 6.53 3.98 2.82
C ASP A 172 7.48 5.12 2.43
N SER A 173 7.75 5.22 1.12
CA SER A 173 8.57 6.30 0.56
C SER A 173 7.91 7.68 0.65
N SER A 174 6.61 7.74 0.96
CA SER A 174 5.83 8.96 1.14
C SER A 174 5.75 9.47 2.58
N LEU A 175 6.09 8.64 3.59
CA LEU A 175 6.06 9.02 5.02
C LEU A 175 7.34 9.65 5.56
N LYS A 176 8.24 10.16 4.70
CA LYS A 176 9.33 11.02 5.17
C LYS A 176 8.83 12.46 5.39
N THR A 177 8.16 12.67 6.53
CA THR A 177 7.96 13.98 7.17
C THR A 177 8.11 13.71 8.68
N PHE A 178 9.02 14.28 9.47
CA PHE A 178 9.82 15.52 9.41
C PHE A 178 11.25 15.25 9.90
#